data_AF-A0A0J7MMS4-F1
#
_entry.id   AF-A0A0J7MMS4-F1
#
_cell.length_a   1.000
_cell.length_b   1.000
_cell.length_c   1.000
_cell.angle_alpha   90.00
_cell.angle_beta   90.00
_cell.angle_gamma   90.00
#
_symmetry.space_group_name_H-M   'P 1'
#
loop_
_entity.id
_entity.type
_entity.pdbx_description
1 polymer ?
#
loop_
_entity_poly.entity_id
_entity_poly.type
_entity_poly.pdbx_seq_one_letter_code
_entity_poly.pdbx_strand_id
1 'polypeptide(L)'
;MNNAVFGKTMENVRNHVDVRLVTQWDGRFGAEAMIAKPNFHSRSVFSENLVAVELRKLSVKLDKPIYVGMCILDISKIRLYEFHYEYMLPLYGDKCKV
;
A
#
# COMPACT_ATOMS: atom_id res chain seq x y z
N MET A 1 11.69 -14.16 -2.19
CA MET A 1 10.29 -14.24 -1.70
C MET A 1 10.13 -13.74 -0.26
N ASN A 2 11.13 -13.87 0.62
CA ASN A 2 11.02 -13.50 2.05
C ASN A 2 10.56 -12.04 2.29
N ASN A 3 11.20 -11.07 1.62
CA ASN A 3 10.86 -9.65 1.78
C ASN A 3 9.44 -9.29 1.30
N ALA A 4 8.90 -10.04 0.34
CA ALA A 4 7.53 -9.82 -0.15
C ALA A 4 6.50 -10.17 0.94
N VAL A 5 6.77 -11.22 1.72
CA VAL A 5 5.91 -11.62 2.84
C VAL A 5 5.95 -10.56 3.94
N PHE A 6 7.13 -10.09 4.34
CA PHE A 6 7.28 -8.97 5.28
C PHE A 6 6.50 -7.73 4.81
N GLY A 7 6.73 -7.29 3.57
CA GLY A 7 6.05 -6.14 2.99
C GLY A 7 4.52 -6.29 2.98
N LYS A 8 4.02 -7.51 2.72
CA LYS A 8 2.58 -7.79 2.76
C LYS A 8 1.98 -7.65 4.14
N THR A 9 2.71 -8.00 5.21
CA THR A 9 2.22 -7.80 6.59
C THR A 9 2.05 -6.33 6.96
N MET A 10 2.84 -5.44 6.33
CA MET A 10 2.83 -4.00 6.57
C MET A 10 2.07 -3.20 5.51
N GLU A 11 1.28 -3.86 4.66
CA GLU A 11 0.54 -3.21 3.59
C GLU A 11 -0.47 -2.17 4.14
N ASN A 12 -0.42 -0.95 3.60
CA ASN A 12 -1.41 0.07 3.93
C ASN A 12 -2.67 -0.05 3.05
N VAL A 13 -3.67 -0.77 3.57
CA VAL A 13 -4.97 -1.00 2.89
C VAL A 13 -5.78 0.28 2.64
N ARG A 14 -5.46 1.39 3.31
CA ARG A 14 -6.16 2.68 3.08
C ARG A 14 -5.80 3.29 1.73
N ASN A 15 -4.66 2.90 1.16
CA ASN A 15 -4.24 3.37 -0.16
C ASN A 15 -4.92 2.60 -1.29
N HIS A 16 -5.72 1.57 -0.99
CA HIS A 16 -6.46 0.83 -2.02
C HIS A 16 -7.63 1.66 -2.53
N VAL A 17 -7.75 1.75 -3.85
CA VAL A 17 -8.82 2.45 -4.55
C VAL A 17 -9.69 1.46 -5.31
N ASP A 18 -10.99 1.71 -5.36
CA ASP A 18 -11.91 0.89 -6.14
C ASP A 18 -12.07 1.52 -7.53
N VAL A 19 -11.53 0.88 -8.55
CA VAL A 19 -11.67 1.32 -9.95
C VAL A 19 -12.70 0.45 -10.66
N ARG A 20 -13.69 1.08 -11.29
CA ARG A 20 -14.68 0.40 -12.13
C ARG A 20 -14.52 0.82 -13.58
N LEU A 21 -14.33 -0.16 -14.45
CA LEU A 21 -14.37 0.04 -15.90
C LEU A 21 -15.82 -0.07 -16.37
N VAL A 22 -16.29 0.95 -17.07
CA VAL A 22 -17.67 1.06 -17.54
C VAL A 22 -17.66 1.39 -19.03
N THR A 23 -18.56 0.75 -19.79
CA THR A 23 -18.64 0.90 -21.24
C THR A 23 -19.90 1.61 -21.74
N GLN A 24 -20.83 1.92 -20.84
CA GLN A 24 -22.11 2.55 -21.15
C GLN A 24 -22.33 3.74 -20.22
N TRP A 25 -22.92 4.81 -20.76
CA TRP A 25 -23.26 6.00 -19.98
C TRP A 25 -24.42 5.73 -19.02
N ASP A 26 -25.54 5.24 -19.58
CA ASP A 26 -26.80 5.06 -18.87
C ASP A 26 -26.91 3.71 -18.14
N GLY A 27 -27.92 3.62 -17.28
CA GLY A 27 -28.33 2.40 -16.60
C GLY A 27 -27.75 2.27 -15.19
N ARG A 28 -28.26 1.28 -14.45
CA ARG A 28 -27.93 1.08 -13.02
C ARG A 28 -26.42 0.92 -12.75
N PHE A 29 -25.68 0.40 -13.72
CA PHE A 29 -24.24 0.19 -13.65
C PHE A 29 -23.46 1.08 -14.64
N GLY A 30 -24.14 2.03 -15.28
CA GLY A 30 -23.54 2.98 -16.20
C GLY A 30 -22.65 4.01 -15.49
N ALA A 31 -21.92 4.78 -16.29
CA ALA A 31 -20.99 5.78 -15.79
C ALA A 31 -21.71 6.86 -14.96
N GLU A 32 -22.92 7.25 -15.39
CA GLU A 32 -23.76 8.23 -14.66
C GLU A 32 -24.03 7.77 -13.21
N ALA A 33 -24.51 6.54 -13.05
CA ALA A 33 -24.84 5.97 -11.74
C ALA A 33 -23.61 5.84 -10.82
N MET A 34 -22.41 5.66 -11.37
CA MET A 34 -21.17 5.59 -10.59
C MET A 34 -20.66 6.99 -10.21
N ILE A 35 -20.80 7.98 -11.09
CA ILE A 35 -20.43 9.38 -10.83
C ILE A 35 -21.35 10.00 -9.77
N ALA A 36 -22.63 9.62 -9.76
CA ALA A 36 -23.60 10.09 -8.78
C ALA A 36 -23.35 9.57 -7.35
N LYS A 37 -22.45 8.60 -7.15
CA LYS A 37 -22.17 8.06 -5.82
C LYS A 37 -21.42 9.09 -4.95
N PRO A 38 -21.73 9.17 -3.65
CA PRO A 38 -21.06 10.11 -2.74
C PRO A 38 -19.57 9.83 -2.54
N ASN A 39 -19.11 8.63 -2.90
CA ASN A 39 -17.70 8.24 -2.83
C ASN A 39 -16.98 8.33 -4.19
N PHE A 40 -17.58 8.98 -5.19
CA PHE A 40 -16.90 9.28 -6.44
C PHE A 40 -15.64 10.10 -6.20
N HIS A 41 -14.52 9.68 -6.79
CA HIS A 41 -13.27 10.43 -6.73
C HIS A 41 -12.95 11.12 -8.05
N SER A 42 -12.83 10.34 -9.12
CA SER A 42 -12.34 10.80 -10.40
C SER A 42 -12.84 9.89 -11.53
N ARG A 43 -12.71 10.35 -12.78
CA ARG A 43 -12.94 9.52 -13.96
C ARG A 43 -11.83 9.74 -15.00
N SER A 44 -11.48 8.68 -15.69
CA SER A 44 -10.52 8.67 -16.80
C SER A 44 -11.15 8.01 -18.02
N VAL A 45 -11.21 8.74 -19.13
CA VAL A 45 -11.77 8.25 -20.40
C VAL A 45 -10.65 7.62 -21.22
N PHE A 46 -10.78 6.33 -21.56
CA PHE A 46 -9.81 5.62 -22.39
C PHE A 46 -10.23 5.58 -23.86
N SER A 47 -11.54 5.49 -24.13
CA SER A 47 -12.12 5.57 -25.47
C SER A 47 -13.58 6.00 -25.38
N GLU A 48 -14.24 6.22 -26.53
CA GLU A 48 -15.67 6.61 -26.59
C GLU A 48 -16.57 5.70 -25.76
N ASN A 49 -16.30 4.40 -25.75
CA ASN A 49 -17.09 3.39 -25.06
C ASN A 49 -16.35 2.77 -23.86
N LEU A 50 -15.35 3.44 -23.28
CA LEU A 50 -14.63 2.93 -22.11
C LEU A 50 -14.15 4.04 -21.18
N VAL A 51 -14.65 4.02 -19.95
CA VAL A 51 -14.30 4.96 -18.88
C VAL A 51 -13.93 4.18 -17.62
N ALA A 52 -12.82 4.55 -16.98
CA ALA A 52 -12.55 4.19 -15.59
C ALA A 52 -13.18 5.22 -14.66
N VAL A 53 -13.96 4.75 -13.70
CA VAL A 53 -14.47 5.55 -12.58
C VAL A 53 -13.78 5.09 -11.31
N GLU A 54 -13.10 6.01 -10.65
CA GLU A 54 -12.43 5.77 -9.38
C GLU A 54 -13.36 6.15 -8.22
N LEU A 55 -13.53 5.24 -7.28
CA LEU A 55 -14.34 5.40 -6.08
C LEU A 55 -13.46 5.26 -4.83
N ARG A 56 -13.67 6.15 -3.85
CA ARG A 56 -13.06 6.04 -2.53
C ARG A 56 -13.75 4.93 -1.73
N LYS A 57 -12.98 4.21 -0.91
CA LYS A 57 -13.56 3.26 0.04
C LYS A 57 -14.22 4.01 1.19
N LEU A 58 -15.51 3.79 1.40
CA LEU A 58 -16.27 4.38 2.51
C LEU A 58 -15.93 3.73 3.86
N SER A 59 -15.58 2.45 3.84
CA SER A 59 -15.11 1.71 5.01
C SER A 59 -13.92 0.86 4.62
N VAL A 60 -12.95 0.75 5.53
CA VAL A 60 -11.73 -0.02 5.33
C VAL A 60 -11.59 -1.00 6.49
N LYS A 61 -11.52 -2.29 6.18
CA LYS A 61 -11.19 -3.33 7.15
C LYS A 61 -9.67 -3.40 7.30
N LEU A 62 -9.18 -3.22 8.53
CA LEU A 62 -7.77 -3.39 8.86
C LEU A 62 -7.50 -4.88 9.13
N ASP A 63 -7.15 -5.61 8.07
CA ASP A 63 -6.96 -7.07 8.08
C ASP A 63 -5.48 -7.48 8.02
N LYS A 64 -4.56 -6.52 7.97
CA LYS A 64 -3.13 -6.81 7.87
C LYS A 64 -2.52 -7.01 9.26
N PRO A 65 -1.70 -8.06 9.46
CA PRO A 65 -1.04 -8.32 10.73
C PRO A 65 0.19 -7.41 10.89
N ILE A 66 -0.04 -6.09 10.97
CA ILE A 66 1.02 -5.06 11.01
C ILE A 66 1.98 -5.29 12.19
N TYR A 67 1.48 -5.81 13.30
CA TYR A 67 2.28 -6.15 14.48
C TYR A 67 3.41 -7.15 14.16
N VAL A 68 3.18 -8.10 13.25
CA VAL A 68 4.21 -9.07 12.83
C VAL A 68 5.34 -8.35 12.12
N GLY A 69 5.00 -7.44 11.19
CA GLY A 69 5.99 -6.61 10.49
C GLY A 69 6.77 -5.72 11.45
N MET A 70 6.10 -5.11 12.43
CA MET A 70 6.76 -4.33 13.48
C MET A 70 7.79 -5.18 14.25
N CYS A 71 7.41 -6.36 14.74
CA CYS A 71 8.32 -7.24 15.48
C CYS A 71 9.52 -7.69 14.64
N ILE A 72 9.31 -8.07 13.38
CA ILE A 72 10.40 -8.48 12.48
C ILE A 72 11.38 -7.32 12.27
N LEU A 73 10.88 -6.11 12.04
CA LEU A 73 11.70 -4.92 11.84
C LEU A 73 12.53 -4.59 13.10
N ASP A 74 11.92 -4.67 14.27
CA ASP A 74 12.59 -4.39 15.54
C ASP A 74 13.72 -5.39 15.81
N ILE A 75 13.47 -6.70 15.63
CA ILE A 75 14.51 -7.73 15.77
C ILE A 75 15.63 -7.50 14.76
N SER A 76 15.29 -7.18 13.51
CA SER A 76 16.29 -6.93 12.46
C SER A 76 17.18 -5.74 12.80
N LYS A 77 16.60 -4.66 13.36
CA LYS A 77 17.36 -3.48 13.82
C LYS A 77 18.28 -3.82 14.99
N ILE A 78 17.81 -4.57 15.98
CA ILE A 78 18.63 -5.00 17.12
C ILE A 78 19.87 -5.74 16.61
N ARG A 79 19.70 -6.72 15.72
CA ARG A 79 20.81 -7.48 15.15
C ARG A 79 21.78 -6.63 14.33
N LEU A 80 21.25 -5.66 13.58
CA LEU A 80 22.08 -4.75 12.81
C LEU A 80 22.91 -3.83 13.71
N TYR A 81 22.32 -3.31 14.79
CA TYR A 81 23.05 -2.47 15.75
C TYR A 81 24.06 -3.28 16.56
N GLU A 82 23.72 -4.48 17.02
CA GLU A 82 24.64 -5.42 17.67
C GLU A 82 25.87 -5.65 16.77
N PHE A 83 25.66 -6.01 15.51
CA PHE A 83 26.75 -6.18 14.55
C PHE A 83 27.57 -4.90 14.33
N HIS A 84 26.89 -3.75 14.22
CA HIS A 84 27.58 -2.49 13.99
C HIS A 84 28.48 -2.10 15.17
N TYR A 85 27.93 -2.09 16.39
CA TYR A 85 28.65 -1.60 17.57
C TYR A 85 29.62 -2.62 18.14
N GLU A 86 29.31 -3.92 18.08
CA GLU A 86 30.15 -4.97 18.67
C GLU A 86 31.22 -5.50 17.72
N TYR A 87 31.03 -5.40 16.40
CA TYR A 87 31.97 -5.96 15.42
C TYR A 87 32.56 -4.92 14.47
N MET A 88 31.71 -4.14 13.79
CA MET A 88 32.21 -3.20 12.76
C MET A 88 33.00 -2.04 13.38
N LEU A 89 32.45 -1.41 14.43
CA LEU A 89 33.07 -0.26 15.08
C LEU A 89 34.45 -0.59 15.70
N PRO A 90 34.64 -1.72 16.41
CA PRO A 90 35.96 -2.12 16.89
C PRO A 90 36.98 -2.39 15.79
N LEU A 91 36.53 -2.94 14.64
CA LEU A 91 37.43 -3.36 13.56
C LEU A 91 37.84 -2.19 12.64
N TYR A 92 36.93 -1.25 12.39
CA TYR A 92 37.12 -0.19 11.40
C TYR A 92 37.14 1.23 11.99
N GLY A 93 36.77 1.39 13.26
CA GLY A 93 36.85 2.66 14.00
C GLY A 93 36.10 3.81 13.31
N ASP A 94 36.80 4.91 13.06
CA ASP A 94 36.21 6.11 12.47
C ASP A 94 35.74 5.92 11.02
N LYS A 95 36.22 4.89 10.32
CA LYS A 95 35.83 4.62 8.92
C LYS A 95 34.40 4.07 8.78
N CYS A 96 33.79 3.64 9.87
CA CYS A 96 32.45 3.07 9.88
C CYS A 96 31.47 3.83 10.78
N LYS A 97 31.79 5.04 11.22
CA LYS A 97 30.82 5.90 11.93
C LYS A 97 29.59 6.13 11.02
N VAL A 98 28.40 5.87 11.57
CA VAL A 98 27.10 6.06 10.91
C VAL A 98 26.72 7.54 10.90
#